data_AF-A0A6M0BSV6-F1
#
_entry.id   AF-A0A6M0BSV6-F1
#
_cell.length_a   1.000
_cell.length_b   1.000
_cell.length_c   1.000
_cell.angle_alpha   90.00
_cell.angle_beta   90.00
_cell.angle_gamma   90.00
#
_symmetry.space_group_name_H-M   'P 1'
#
loop_
_entity.id
_entity.type
_entity.pdbx_description
1 polymer ?
#
loop_
_entity_poly.entity_id
_entity_poly.type
_entity_poly.pdbx_seq_one_letter_code
_entity_poly.pdbx_strand_id
1 'polypeptide(L)'
;MKSEEQQHPQYHKDRLIVNTLLAEKDTAYNLAELARLKIRYRGFPGAKDIQEDLEKVLVKWELTEEKLYEKTREIHRKGQVYKKHNNDQEDWF
;
A
#
# COMPACT_ATOMS: atom_id res chain seq x y z
N MET A 1 -1.16 -27.31 -17.18
CA MET A 1 -1.13 -25.97 -17.80
C MET A 1 -0.23 -25.09 -16.94
N LYS A 2 0.85 -24.53 -17.48
CA LYS A 2 1.56 -23.44 -16.79
C LYS A 2 0.58 -22.27 -16.76
N SER A 3 0.10 -21.91 -15.58
CA SER A 3 -0.59 -20.63 -15.42
C SER A 3 0.45 -19.57 -15.72
N GLU A 4 0.35 -18.89 -16.86
CA GLU A 4 1.10 -17.66 -17.08
C GLU A 4 0.69 -16.72 -15.95
N GLU A 5 1.66 -16.30 -15.13
CA GLU A 5 1.37 -15.41 -14.01
C GLU A 5 0.81 -14.10 -14.58
N GLN A 6 -0.42 -13.75 -14.19
CA GLN A 6 -1.06 -12.55 -14.70
C GLN A 6 -0.26 -11.32 -14.26
N GLN A 7 0.06 -10.46 -15.21
CA GLN A 7 0.74 -9.20 -14.91
C GLN A 7 -0.28 -8.15 -14.48
N HIS A 8 -0.10 -7.59 -13.28
CA HIS A 8 -0.95 -6.50 -12.82
C HIS A 8 -0.61 -5.21 -13.60
N PRO A 9 -1.59 -4.45 -14.16
CA PRO A 9 -1.31 -3.26 -14.96
C PRO A 9 -0.54 -2.17 -14.22
N GLN A 10 -0.69 -2.09 -12.89
CA GLN A 10 0.01 -1.12 -12.05
C GLN A 10 1.30 -1.67 -11.43
N TYR A 11 1.74 -2.88 -11.82
CA TYR A 11 2.86 -3.59 -11.21
C TYR A 11 4.11 -2.70 -11.05
N HIS A 12 4.55 -2.01 -12.10
CA HIS A 12 5.76 -1.19 -12.04
C HIS A 12 5.67 -0.06 -11.01
N LYS A 13 4.52 0.61 -10.91
CA LYS A 13 4.30 1.68 -9.93
C LYS A 13 4.21 1.11 -8.51
N ASP A 14 3.49 0.01 -8.35
CA ASP A 14 3.30 -0.63 -7.05
C ASP A 14 4.61 -1.22 -6.52
N ARG A 15 5.46 -1.77 -7.40
CA ARG A 15 6.78 -2.28 -7.04
C ARG A 15 7.68 -1.19 -6.47
N LEU A 16 7.63 0.03 -7.02
CA LEU A 16 8.37 1.17 -6.46
C LEU A 16 7.91 1.49 -5.04
N ILE A 17 6.59 1.48 -4.80
CA ILE A 17 6.02 1.72 -3.47
C ILE A 17 6.43 0.60 -2.50
N VAL A 18 6.33 -0.67 -2.91
CA VAL A 18 6.79 -1.82 -2.09
C VAL A 18 8.25 -1.67 -1.70
N ASN A 19 9.12 -1.28 -2.64
CA ASN A 19 10.53 -1.06 -2.35
C ASN A 19 10.73 0.06 -1.30
N THR A 20 9.95 1.15 -1.37
CA THR A 20 9.93 2.20 -0.34
C THR A 20 9.48 1.65 1.01
N LEU A 21 8.39 0.87 1.06
CA LEU A 21 7.89 0.28 2.31
C LEU A 21 8.92 -0.68 2.95
N LEU A 22 9.64 -1.45 2.15
CA LEU A 22 10.72 -2.33 2.62
C LEU A 22 11.90 -1.55 3.21
N ALA A 23 12.21 -0.35 2.69
CA ALA A 23 13.32 0.47 3.16
C ALA A 23 12.94 1.28 4.41
N GLU A 24 11.71 1.79 4.48
CA GLU A 24 11.28 2.77 5.47
C GLU A 24 10.63 2.16 6.73
N LYS A 25 10.12 3.07 7.58
CA LYS A 25 9.37 2.80 8.81
C LYS A 25 7.86 2.94 8.58
N ASP A 26 7.09 2.52 9.58
CA ASP A 26 5.62 2.49 9.64
C ASP A 26 4.96 3.87 9.83
N THR A 27 5.32 4.85 9.00
CA THR A 27 4.67 6.17 9.02
C THR A 27 3.18 6.08 8.65
N ALA A 28 2.38 7.09 9.01
CA ALA A 28 0.95 7.10 8.69
C ALA A 28 0.66 6.95 7.17
N TYR A 29 1.50 7.56 6.33
CA TYR A 29 1.43 7.41 4.88
C TYR A 29 1.78 5.97 4.45
N ASN A 30 2.88 5.43 4.96
CA ASN A 30 3.34 4.08 4.61
C ASN A 30 2.37 2.99 5.08
N LEU A 31 1.72 3.17 6.24
CA LEU A 31 0.65 2.28 6.71
C LEU A 31 -0.55 2.30 5.76
N ALA A 32 -0.95 3.48 5.28
CA ALA A 32 -2.04 3.60 4.32
C ALA A 32 -1.69 2.94 2.98
N GLU A 33 -0.46 3.12 2.49
CA GLU A 33 0.01 2.49 1.26
C GLU A 33 0.12 0.96 1.38
N LEU A 34 0.64 0.44 2.50
CA LEU A 34 0.68 -0.99 2.77
C LEU A 34 -0.73 -1.59 2.73
N ALA A 35 -1.71 -0.97 3.41
CA ALA A 35 -3.09 -1.45 3.41
C ALA A 35 -3.73 -1.39 2.00
N ARG A 36 -3.49 -0.30 1.26
CA ARG A 36 -3.98 -0.12 -0.12
C ARG A 36 -3.47 -1.24 -1.03
N LEU A 37 -2.18 -1.57 -0.93
CA LEU A 37 -1.56 -2.60 -1.75
C LEU A 37 -2.00 -4.01 -1.33
N LYS A 38 -2.15 -4.30 -0.03
CA LYS A 38 -2.69 -5.59 0.43
C LYS A 38 -4.09 -5.85 -0.11
N ILE A 39 -4.98 -4.84 -0.08
CA ILE A 39 -6.33 -4.95 -0.64
C ILE A 39 -6.27 -5.16 -2.15
N ARG A 40 -5.43 -4.39 -2.87
CA ARG A 40 -5.30 -4.46 -4.32
C ARG A 40 -4.87 -5.84 -4.83
N TYR A 41 -3.88 -6.45 -4.17
CA TYR A 41 -3.33 -7.73 -4.58
C TYR A 41 -4.04 -8.93 -3.94
N ARG A 42 -5.05 -8.71 -3.08
CA ARG A 42 -5.79 -9.79 -2.43
C ARG A 42 -6.50 -10.68 -3.45
N GLY A 43 -6.11 -11.95 -3.49
CA GLY A 43 -6.67 -12.93 -4.42
C GLY A 43 -6.26 -12.73 -5.88
N PHE A 44 -5.30 -11.85 -6.15
CA PHE A 44 -4.75 -11.68 -7.49
C PHE A 44 -3.86 -12.89 -7.86
N PRO A 45 -4.06 -13.53 -9.03
CA PRO A 45 -3.38 -14.78 -9.37
C PRO A 45 -1.91 -14.63 -9.81
N GLY A 46 -1.37 -13.41 -9.86
CA GLY A 46 0.03 -13.11 -10.19
C GLY A 46 0.71 -12.18 -9.17
N ALA A 47 1.88 -11.63 -9.54
CA ALA A 47 2.66 -10.71 -8.70
C ALA A 47 2.94 -11.26 -7.28
N LYS A 48 3.34 -12.54 -7.19
CA LYS A 48 3.67 -13.19 -5.91
C LYS A 48 4.79 -12.48 -5.17
N ASP A 49 5.75 -11.94 -5.91
CA ASP A 49 6.85 -11.15 -5.37
C ASP A 49 6.34 -9.92 -4.58
N ILE A 50 5.32 -9.22 -5.09
CA ILE A 50 4.68 -8.11 -4.36
C ILE A 50 3.98 -8.64 -3.12
N GLN A 51 3.19 -9.72 -3.25
CA GLN A 51 2.45 -10.28 -2.11
C GLN A 51 3.40 -10.69 -0.97
N GLU A 52 4.46 -11.43 -1.29
CA GLU A 52 5.48 -11.87 -0.33
C GLU A 52 6.20 -10.69 0.32
N ASP A 53 6.54 -9.64 -0.45
CA ASP A 53 7.21 -8.47 0.10
C ASP A 53 6.28 -7.64 1.00
N LEU A 54 4.98 -7.56 0.71
CA LEU A 54 4.00 -6.94 1.62
C LEU A 54 3.89 -7.71 2.95
N GLU A 55 4.02 -9.05 2.93
CA GLU A 55 4.10 -9.83 4.18
C GLU A 55 5.40 -9.53 4.95
N LYS A 56 6.53 -9.40 4.26
CA LYS A 56 7.80 -9.02 4.91
C LYS A 56 7.70 -7.66 5.58
N VAL A 57 7.01 -6.70 4.95
CA VAL A 57 6.76 -5.37 5.56
C VAL A 57 5.93 -5.52 6.84
N LEU A 58 4.85 -6.31 6.84
CA LEU A 58 4.06 -6.57 8.04
C LEU A 58 4.91 -7.15 9.18
N VAL A 59 5.72 -8.17 8.88
CA VAL A 59 6.63 -8.78 9.86
C VAL A 59 7.66 -7.78 10.38
N LYS A 60 8.29 -7.01 9.48
CA LYS A 60 9.28 -5.97 9.84
C LYS A 60 8.70 -4.90 10.77
N TRP A 61 7.43 -4.56 10.59
CA TRP A 61 6.74 -3.55 11.42
C TRP A 61 5.96 -4.16 12.59
N GLU A 62 6.09 -5.46 12.83
CA GLU A 62 5.42 -6.19 13.92
C GLU A 62 3.89 -6.04 13.91
N LEU A 63 3.30 -6.03 12.71
CA LEU A 63 1.87 -5.85 12.48
C LEU A 63 1.20 -7.15 12.01
N THR A 64 -0.04 -7.35 12.45
CA THR A 64 -0.98 -8.24 11.74
C THR A 64 -1.79 -7.42 10.74
N GLU A 65 -2.41 -8.11 9.78
CA GLU A 65 -3.28 -7.45 8.79
C GLU A 65 -4.47 -6.74 9.47
N GLU A 66 -5.04 -7.33 10.52
CA GLU A 66 -6.12 -6.71 11.30
C GLU A 66 -5.67 -5.41 11.96
N LYS A 67 -4.50 -5.42 12.62
CA LYS A 67 -3.93 -4.22 13.26
C LYS A 67 -3.59 -3.14 12.25
N LEU A 68 -3.10 -3.53 11.07
CA LEU A 68 -2.86 -2.60 9.96
C LEU A 68 -4.17 -1.91 9.54
N TYR A 69 -5.25 -2.67 9.34
CA TYR A 69 -6.54 -2.11 8.95
C TYR A 69 -7.23 -1.30 10.04
N GLU A 70 -6.99 -1.62 11.31
CA GLU A 70 -7.43 -0.81 12.43
C GLU A 70 -6.73 0.55 12.42
N LYS A 71 -5.38 0.55 12.41
CA LYS A 71 -4.56 1.77 12.38
C LYS A 71 -4.90 2.67 11.19
N THR A 72 -5.03 2.10 9.99
CA THR A 72 -5.35 2.89 8.79
C THR A 72 -6.73 3.52 8.84
N ARG A 73 -7.75 2.83 9.39
CA ARG A 73 -9.06 3.46 9.66
C ARG A 73 -8.92 4.66 10.57
N GLU A 74 -8.08 4.60 11.61
CA GLU A 74 -7.85 5.76 12.49
C GLU A 74 -7.20 6.93 11.76
N ILE A 75 -6.19 6.65 10.92
CA ILE A 75 -5.48 7.68 10.16
C ILE A 75 -6.43 8.38 9.19
N HIS A 76 -7.31 7.62 8.52
CA HIS A 76 -8.35 8.18 7.64
C HIS A 76 -9.38 9.01 8.41
N ARG A 77 -9.82 8.57 9.60
CA ARG A 77 -10.73 9.37 10.46
C ARG A 77 -10.12 10.72 10.85
N LYS A 78 -8.79 10.78 11.04
CA LYS A 78 -8.08 12.01 11.40
C LYS A 78 -7.73 12.91 10.21
N GLY A 79 -7.99 12.49 8.97
CA GLY A 79 -7.63 13.24 7.75
C GLY A 79 -6.12 13.35 7.51
N GLN A 80 -5.30 12.50 8.14
CA GLN A 80 -3.84 12.66 8.21
C GLN A 80 -3.07 12.00 7.06
N VAL A 81 -3.71 11.19 6.21
CA VAL A 81 -3.03 10.40 5.16
C VAL A 81 -2.43 11.29 4.07
N TYR A 82 -3.24 12.22 3.57
CA TYR A 82 -2.85 13.16 2.53
C TYR A 82 -3.07 14.56 3.09
N LYS A 83 -2.11 15.07 3.87
CA LYS A 83 -2.11 16.51 4.13
C LYS A 83 -1.97 17.20 2.77
N LYS A 84 -3.09 17.66 2.21
CA LYS A 84 -3.08 18.64 1.13
C LYS A 84 -2.15 19.75 1.59
N HIS A 85 -1.05 19.97 0.90
CA HIS A 85 -0.60 21.35 0.75
C HIS A 85 -1.80 22.04 0.10
N ASN A 86 -2.50 22.90 0.85
CA ASN A 86 -3.51 23.79 0.29
C ASN A 86 -2.81 24.62 -0.78
N ASN A 87 -2.93 24.18 -2.02
CA ASN A 87 -2.91 25.07 -3.16
C ASN A 87 -4.33 24.98 -3.72
N ASP A 88 -5.23 25.73 -3.10
CA ASP A 88 -6.57 25.99 -3.60
C ASP A 88 -6.43 26.86 -4.86
N GLN A 89 -6.02 26.25 -5.97
CA GLN A 89 -6.33 26.76 -7.29
C GLN A 89 -7.32 25.77 -7.91
N GLU A 90 -8.59 26.06 -7.68
CA GLU A 90 -9.69 25.56 -8.50
C GLU A 90 -9.56 26.19 -9.89
N ASP A 91 -8.67 25.65 -10.73
CA ASP A 91 -8.59 26.01 -12.14
C ASP A 91 -9.69 25.27 -12.90
N TRP A 92 -10.92 25.81 -12.83
CA TRP A 92 -12.00 25.52 -13.77
C TRP A 92 -12.42 26.80 -14.51
N PHE A 93 -11.48 27.40 -15.24
CA PHE A 93 -11.77 28.40 -16.27
C PHE A 93 -11.61 27.80 -17.66
#